data_AF-A0A9E1PQ46-F1
#
_entry.id   AF-A0A9E1PQ46-F1
#
_cell.length_a   1.000
_cell.length_b   1.000
_cell.length_c   1.000
_cell.angle_alpha   90.00
_cell.angle_beta   90.00
_cell.angle_gamma   90.00
#
_symmetry.space_group_name_H-M   'P 1'
#
loop_
_entity.id
_entity.type
_entity.pdbx_description
1 polymer ?
#
loop_
_entity_poly.entity_id
_entity_poly.type
_entity_poly.pdbx_seq_one_letter_code
_entity_poly.pdbx_strand_id
1 'polypeptide(L)'
;VDKGAHAPVVKQLQGGLNMMSKFAKTPVAGGAESRLKLDGVMGPKTRHSMRDTLSKDGFGRFDEALSLGQFRDFAERSRAGGSGINLGKEIEGSFANLFRAPKLGGPKIESSVLQETLNRFGSERPNYTPLKVDGDIGPKTSDTFDLFNKSLGPDKLTGGLGKMFGFFG
;
A
#
# COMPACT_ATOMS: atom_id res chain seq x y z
N VAL A 1 13.79 23.29 -5.01
CA VAL A 1 12.58 22.63 -5.57
C VAL A 1 11.55 22.63 -4.48
N ASP A 2 10.38 23.20 -4.77
CA ASP A 2 9.32 23.50 -3.82
C ASP A 2 8.87 22.23 -3.07
N LYS A 3 8.95 22.24 -1.74
CA LYS A 3 8.31 21.23 -0.87
C LYS A 3 6.86 21.66 -0.61
N GLY A 4 6.16 22.04 -1.67
CA GLY A 4 4.81 22.57 -1.60
C GLY A 4 3.81 21.54 -1.05
N ALA A 5 2.53 21.93 -1.01
CA ALA A 5 1.42 21.12 -0.48
C ALA A 5 1.33 19.68 -1.04
N HIS A 6 1.97 19.38 -2.17
CA HIS A 6 1.96 18.08 -2.83
C HIS A 6 3.03 17.10 -2.33
N ALA A 7 3.98 17.52 -1.50
CA ALA A 7 5.09 16.67 -1.06
C ALA A 7 4.66 15.31 -0.45
N PRO A 8 3.58 15.20 0.35
CA PRO A 8 3.10 13.91 0.85
C PRO A 8 2.67 12.96 -0.28
N VAL A 9 1.91 13.45 -1.25
CA VAL A 9 1.44 12.66 -2.40
C VAL A 9 2.62 12.20 -3.25
N VAL A 10 3.63 13.04 -3.43
CA VAL A 10 4.84 12.66 -4.15
C VAL A 10 5.61 11.56 -3.42
N LYS A 11 5.73 11.61 -2.08
CA LYS A 11 6.34 10.53 -1.30
C LYS A 11 5.59 9.21 -1.44
N GLN A 12 4.27 9.26 -1.41
CA GLN A 12 3.42 8.08 -1.61
C GLN A 12 3.68 7.47 -2.98
N LEU A 13 3.64 8.26 -4.05
CA LEU A 13 3.98 7.80 -5.40
C LEU A 13 5.40 7.20 -5.47
N GLN A 14 6.41 7.89 -4.94
CA GLN A 14 7.79 7.40 -4.89
C GLN A 14 7.89 6.05 -4.15
N GLY A 15 7.17 5.90 -3.03
CA GLY A 15 7.10 4.66 -2.25
C GLY A 15 6.44 3.52 -3.03
N GLY A 16 5.32 3.82 -3.70
CA GLY A 16 4.58 2.91 -4.56
C GLY A 16 5.40 2.37 -5.72
N LEU A 17 6.01 3.26 -6.50
CA LEU A 17 6.88 2.89 -7.62
C LEU A 17 8.07 2.02 -7.18
N ASN A 18 8.68 2.37 -6.03
CA ASN A 18 9.73 1.55 -5.43
C ASN A 18 9.22 0.15 -5.03
N MET A 19 7.99 0.03 -4.52
CA MET A 19 7.39 -1.27 -4.19
C MET A 19 7.14 -2.11 -5.45
N MET A 20 6.56 -1.51 -6.48
CA MET A 20 6.33 -2.19 -7.75
C MET A 20 7.64 -2.70 -8.34
N SER A 21 8.71 -1.90 -8.32
CA SER A 21 10.03 -2.36 -8.76
C SER A 21 10.62 -3.48 -7.90
N LYS A 22 10.37 -3.47 -6.59
CA LYS A 22 10.97 -4.42 -5.64
C LYS A 22 10.29 -5.78 -5.66
N PHE A 23 8.97 -5.80 -5.83
CA PHE A 23 8.15 -7.00 -5.63
C PHE A 23 7.56 -7.58 -6.92
N ALA A 24 7.43 -6.81 -8.00
CA ALA A 24 6.91 -7.32 -9.27
C ALA A 24 7.92 -8.26 -9.95
N LYS A 25 7.40 -9.30 -10.62
CA LYS A 25 8.22 -10.17 -11.50
C LYS A 25 8.81 -9.37 -12.67
N THR A 26 8.01 -8.47 -13.22
CA THR A 26 8.43 -7.48 -14.20
C THR A 26 8.35 -6.11 -13.53
N PRO A 27 9.49 -5.44 -13.24
CA PRO A 27 9.47 -4.10 -12.69
C PRO A 27 8.66 -3.16 -13.59
N VAL A 28 7.87 -2.27 -12.99
CA VAL A 28 7.26 -1.16 -13.75
C VAL A 28 8.38 -0.37 -14.43
N ALA A 29 8.13 0.12 -15.64
CA ALA A 29 9.17 0.67 -16.49
C ALA A 29 9.92 1.84 -15.84
N GLY A 30 9.22 2.63 -15.02
CA GLY A 30 9.79 3.72 -14.23
C GLY A 30 10.53 3.31 -12.96
N GLY A 31 10.41 2.06 -12.53
CA GLY A 31 11.02 1.51 -11.32
C GLY A 31 12.42 0.93 -11.53
N ALA A 32 12.82 0.68 -12.78
CA ALA A 32 14.10 0.06 -13.12
C ALA A 32 15.32 0.98 -12.86
N GLU A 33 15.14 2.30 -12.80
CA GLU A 33 16.19 3.20 -12.34
C GLU A 33 16.32 3.15 -10.81
N SER A 34 17.55 3.27 -10.29
CA SER A 34 17.90 3.35 -8.86
C SER A 34 16.76 3.84 -7.95
N ARG A 35 16.38 3.04 -6.93
CA ARG A 35 15.33 3.32 -5.93
C ARG A 35 15.13 4.82 -5.71
N LEU A 36 13.93 5.32 -6.00
CA LEU A 36 13.56 6.72 -5.82
C LEU A 36 13.72 7.12 -4.35
N LYS A 37 14.28 8.31 -4.12
CA LYS A 37 14.32 8.90 -2.78
C LYS A 37 12.89 9.25 -2.36
N LEU A 38 12.52 8.96 -1.11
CA LEU A 38 11.22 9.31 -0.53
C LEU A 38 11.24 10.75 0.02
N ASP A 39 11.64 11.69 -0.80
CA ASP A 39 11.87 13.08 -0.41
C ASP A 39 10.67 14.00 -0.65
N GLY A 40 9.65 13.51 -1.38
CA GLY A 40 8.46 14.29 -1.74
C GLY A 40 8.74 15.33 -2.83
N VAL A 41 9.88 15.22 -3.51
CA VAL A 41 10.28 16.15 -4.56
C VAL A 41 9.97 15.53 -5.91
N MET A 42 9.12 16.21 -6.68
CA MET A 42 8.81 15.84 -8.07
C MET A 42 9.96 16.24 -9.01
N GLY A 43 11.13 15.64 -8.78
CA GLY A 43 12.36 15.87 -9.55
C GLY A 43 12.39 15.09 -10.88
N PRO A 44 13.47 15.23 -11.66
CA PRO A 44 13.59 14.59 -12.98
C PRO A 44 13.36 13.07 -12.95
N LYS A 45 13.94 12.36 -11.96
CA LYS A 45 13.75 10.92 -11.80
C LYS A 45 12.30 10.54 -11.51
N THR A 46 11.66 11.19 -10.53
CA THR A 46 10.25 10.90 -10.21
C THR A 46 9.31 11.20 -11.39
N ARG A 47 9.54 12.31 -12.12
CA ARG A 47 8.75 12.63 -13.33
C ARG A 47 8.97 11.62 -14.44
N HIS A 48 10.22 11.19 -14.65
CA HIS A 48 10.54 10.17 -15.64
C HIS A 48 9.86 8.85 -15.28
N SER A 49 10.02 8.37 -14.04
CA SER A 49 9.37 7.14 -13.58
C SER A 49 7.85 7.19 -13.73
N MET A 50 7.22 8.30 -13.35
CA MET A 50 5.78 8.49 -13.53
C MET A 50 5.37 8.42 -14.99
N ARG A 51 6.06 9.13 -15.88
CA ARG A 51 5.78 9.14 -17.32
C ARG A 51 5.99 7.76 -17.95
N ASP A 52 7.04 7.06 -17.55
CA ASP A 52 7.36 5.73 -18.06
C ASP A 52 6.30 4.72 -17.64
N THR A 53 5.90 4.70 -16.36
CA THR A 53 4.81 3.85 -15.90
C THR A 53 3.50 4.17 -16.63
N LEU A 54 3.13 5.44 -16.76
CA LEU A 54 1.91 5.81 -17.48
C LEU A 54 1.93 5.42 -18.97
N SER A 55 3.07 5.60 -19.64
CA SER A 55 3.19 5.35 -21.09
C SER A 55 3.37 3.86 -21.45
N LYS A 56 4.06 3.09 -20.60
CA LYS A 56 4.40 1.69 -20.89
C LYS A 56 3.50 0.70 -20.16
N ASP A 57 3.08 1.03 -18.94
CA ASP A 57 2.31 0.13 -18.06
C ASP A 57 0.83 0.57 -17.92
N GLY A 58 0.50 1.80 -18.29
CA GLY A 58 -0.86 2.35 -18.29
C GLY A 58 -1.34 2.89 -16.94
N PHE A 59 -2.53 3.49 -16.95
CA PHE A 59 -3.12 4.14 -15.76
C PHE A 59 -3.42 3.17 -14.61
N GLY A 60 -3.85 1.93 -14.90
CA GLY A 60 -4.15 0.95 -13.85
C GLY A 60 -2.93 0.62 -12.99
N ARG A 61 -1.77 0.37 -13.62
CA ARG A 61 -0.50 0.11 -12.91
C ARG A 61 -0.01 1.33 -12.13
N PHE A 62 -0.28 2.53 -12.63
CA PHE A 62 0.00 3.77 -11.91
C PHE A 62 -0.87 3.90 -10.65
N ASP A 63 -2.17 3.61 -10.75
CA ASP A 63 -3.09 3.65 -9.61
C ASP A 63 -2.75 2.58 -8.57
N GLU A 64 -2.37 1.37 -8.98
CA GLU A 64 -1.83 0.32 -8.09
C GLU A 64 -0.63 0.82 -7.29
N ALA A 65 0.34 1.43 -7.96
CA ALA A 65 1.52 2.00 -7.31
C ALA A 65 1.12 3.10 -6.31
N LEU A 66 0.25 4.02 -6.72
CA LEU A 66 -0.19 5.11 -5.85
C LEU A 66 -0.92 4.58 -4.59
N SER A 67 -1.84 3.63 -4.76
CA SER A 67 -2.58 3.01 -3.65
C SER A 67 -1.67 2.26 -2.67
N LEU A 68 -0.70 1.49 -3.16
CA LEU A 68 0.31 0.87 -2.31
C LEU A 68 1.15 1.92 -1.56
N GLY A 69 1.51 3.01 -2.24
CA GLY A 69 2.23 4.13 -1.68
C GLY A 69 1.48 4.81 -0.53
N GLN A 70 0.18 5.05 -0.71
CA GLN A 70 -0.69 5.63 0.31
C GLN A 70 -0.81 4.73 1.54
N PHE A 71 -1.09 3.44 1.34
CA PHE A 71 -1.23 2.50 2.45
C PHE A 71 0.09 2.28 3.21
N ARG A 72 1.22 2.25 2.48
CA ARG A 72 2.56 2.18 3.08
C ARG A 72 2.83 3.39 3.98
N ASP A 73 2.54 4.60 3.51
CA ASP A 73 2.72 5.83 4.28
C ASP A 73 1.85 5.82 5.55
N PHE A 74 0.59 5.37 5.43
CA PHE A 74 -0.25 5.11 6.60
C PHE A 74 0.40 4.11 7.56
N ALA A 75 0.89 2.97 7.09
CA ALA A 75 1.54 1.97 7.93
C ALA A 75 2.80 2.54 8.63
N GLU A 76 3.58 3.40 7.96
CA GLU A 76 4.70 4.12 8.57
C GLU A 76 4.22 5.04 9.71
N ARG A 77 3.19 5.85 9.47
CA ARG A 77 2.61 6.77 10.47
C ARG A 77 2.00 6.02 11.67
N SER A 78 1.27 4.93 11.41
CA SER A 78 0.69 4.07 12.46
C SER A 78 1.79 3.49 13.35
N ARG A 79 2.88 3.01 12.74
CA ARG A 79 4.03 2.47 13.47
C ARG A 79 4.76 3.52 14.32
N ALA A 80 4.80 4.77 13.86
CA ALA A 80 5.41 5.88 14.59
C ALA A 80 4.58 6.36 15.81
N GLY A 81 3.47 5.68 16.15
CA GLY A 81 2.66 6.01 17.31
C GLY A 81 1.52 6.98 17.01
N GLY A 82 1.06 7.08 15.75
CA GLY A 82 -0.15 7.81 15.39
C GLY A 82 -1.39 7.17 16.03
N SER A 83 -1.73 7.59 17.25
CA SER A 83 -2.92 7.13 17.96
C SER A 83 -4.20 7.67 17.33
N GLY A 84 -5.23 6.81 17.21
CA GLY A 84 -6.57 7.19 16.72
C GLY A 84 -6.82 7.03 15.21
N ILE A 85 -5.89 6.41 14.48
CA ILE A 85 -6.07 6.18 13.04
C ILE A 85 -6.99 4.97 12.82
N ASN A 86 -8.06 5.15 12.05
CA ASN A 86 -9.00 4.08 11.72
C ASN A 86 -8.47 3.26 10.53
N LEU A 87 -7.94 2.07 10.80
CA LEU A 87 -7.38 1.16 9.79
C LEU A 87 -8.36 0.89 8.63
N GLY A 88 -9.65 0.70 8.94
CA GLY A 88 -10.69 0.47 7.93
C GLY A 88 -10.82 1.63 6.95
N LYS A 89 -10.89 2.86 7.45
CA LYS A 89 -10.96 4.05 6.60
C LYS A 89 -9.68 4.25 5.77
N GLU A 90 -8.52 3.91 6.31
CA GLU A 90 -7.24 4.09 5.62
C GLU A 90 -7.04 3.04 4.51
N ILE A 91 -7.41 1.78 4.74
CA ILE A 91 -7.38 0.76 3.67
C ILE A 91 -8.41 1.09 2.58
N GLU A 92 -9.65 1.45 2.95
CA GLU A 92 -10.69 1.86 2.00
C GLU A 92 -10.23 3.10 1.21
N GLY A 93 -9.72 4.12 1.89
CA GLY A 93 -9.27 5.36 1.27
C GLY A 93 -8.08 5.18 0.33
N SER A 94 -7.11 4.34 0.71
CA SER A 94 -5.90 4.10 -0.11
C SER A 94 -6.24 3.40 -1.44
N PHE A 95 -7.28 2.57 -1.47
CA PHE A 95 -7.63 1.75 -2.64
C PHE A 95 -8.93 2.18 -3.33
N ALA A 96 -9.56 3.28 -2.90
CA ALA A 96 -10.86 3.75 -3.39
C ALA A 96 -10.91 4.04 -4.91
N ASN A 97 -9.77 4.36 -5.52
CA ASN A 97 -9.67 4.57 -6.97
C ASN A 97 -9.63 3.27 -7.77
N LEU A 98 -9.17 2.18 -7.15
CA LEU A 98 -9.05 0.85 -7.78
C LEU A 98 -10.32 0.02 -7.61
N PHE A 99 -10.90 0.07 -6.42
CA PHE A 99 -12.11 -0.67 -6.08
C PHE A 99 -13.17 0.36 -5.71
N ARG A 100 -14.30 0.34 -6.42
CA ARG A 100 -15.34 1.39 -6.42
C ARG A 100 -15.57 2.04 -5.06
N ALA A 101 -15.71 3.36 -5.11
CA ALA A 101 -16.06 4.22 -3.99
C ALA A 101 -17.19 3.64 -3.09
N PRO A 102 -17.01 3.60 -1.77
CA PRO A 102 -17.94 3.00 -0.79
C PRO A 102 -19.37 3.58 -0.77
N LYS A 103 -19.69 4.57 -1.62
CA LYS A 103 -20.98 5.26 -1.68
C LYS A 103 -22.18 4.38 -2.07
N LEU A 104 -21.97 3.13 -2.48
CA LEU A 104 -23.04 2.21 -2.91
C LEU A 104 -23.18 0.95 -2.05
N GLY A 105 -22.47 0.85 -0.91
CA GLY A 105 -22.54 -0.35 -0.06
C GLY A 105 -21.99 -1.61 -0.75
N GLY A 106 -21.02 -1.44 -1.66
CA GLY A 106 -20.35 -2.56 -2.32
C GLY A 106 -19.47 -3.38 -1.36
N PRO A 107 -19.02 -4.57 -1.79
CA PRO A 107 -18.16 -5.41 -0.98
C PRO A 107 -16.83 -4.70 -0.65
N LYS A 108 -16.41 -4.77 0.62
CA LYS A 108 -15.16 -4.19 1.14
C LYS A 108 -13.96 -5.07 0.78
N ILE A 109 -13.69 -5.19 -0.53
CA ILE A 109 -12.68 -6.11 -1.08
C ILE A 109 -11.32 -5.84 -0.43
N GLU A 110 -10.92 -4.58 -0.34
CA GLU A 110 -9.64 -4.19 0.22
C GLU A 110 -9.48 -4.55 1.70
N SER A 111 -10.56 -4.45 2.48
CA SER A 111 -10.56 -4.87 3.88
C SER A 111 -10.47 -6.39 4.02
N SER A 112 -11.20 -7.14 3.19
CA SER A 112 -11.12 -8.61 3.17
C SER A 112 -9.72 -9.09 2.78
N VAL A 113 -9.13 -8.49 1.75
CA VAL A 113 -7.77 -8.83 1.29
C VAL A 113 -6.73 -8.48 2.35
N LEU A 114 -6.93 -7.41 3.12
CA LEU A 114 -6.08 -7.12 4.28
C LEU A 114 -6.19 -8.23 5.34
N GLN A 115 -7.39 -8.66 5.71
CA GLN A 115 -7.60 -9.76 6.65
C GLN A 115 -6.92 -11.06 6.17
N GLU A 116 -7.05 -11.40 4.88
CA GLU A 116 -6.35 -12.55 4.29
C GLU A 116 -4.82 -12.39 4.33
N THR A 117 -4.31 -11.19 4.05
CA THR A 117 -2.87 -10.89 4.11
C THR A 117 -2.33 -11.09 5.53
N LEU A 118 -3.06 -10.60 6.54
CA LEU A 118 -2.71 -10.80 7.94
C LEU A 118 -2.76 -12.29 8.31
N ASN A 119 -3.80 -13.01 7.89
CA ASN A 119 -3.92 -14.45 8.12
C ASN A 119 -2.76 -15.24 7.52
N ARG A 120 -2.33 -14.87 6.31
CA ARG A 120 -1.16 -15.46 5.66
C ARG A 120 0.09 -15.30 6.52
N PHE A 121 0.41 -14.07 6.96
CA PHE A 121 1.55 -13.85 7.85
C PHE A 121 1.42 -14.55 9.21
N GLY A 122 0.19 -14.63 9.73
CA GLY A 122 -0.10 -15.30 10.98
C GLY A 122 0.05 -16.81 10.92
N SER A 123 -0.29 -17.43 9.79
CA SER A 123 -0.14 -18.89 9.59
C SER A 123 1.30 -19.39 9.70
N GLU A 124 2.29 -18.51 9.55
CA GLU A 124 3.71 -18.80 9.75
C GLU A 124 4.12 -18.80 11.24
N ARG A 125 3.21 -18.43 12.16
CA ARG A 125 3.48 -18.33 13.59
C ARG A 125 2.76 -19.41 14.41
N PRO A 126 3.41 -19.97 15.45
CA PRO A 126 2.75 -20.88 16.36
C PRO A 126 1.62 -20.16 17.11
N ASN A 127 0.51 -20.87 17.35
CA ASN A 127 -0.65 -20.41 18.13
C ASN A 127 -1.38 -19.17 17.57
N TYR A 128 -1.20 -18.84 16.29
CA TYR A 128 -2.00 -17.80 15.66
C TYR A 128 -3.44 -18.28 15.45
N THR A 129 -4.41 -17.46 15.86
CA THR A 129 -5.83 -17.68 15.55
C THR A 129 -6.20 -16.83 14.33
N PRO A 130 -6.62 -17.44 13.21
CA PRO A 130 -7.03 -16.69 12.03
C PRO A 130 -8.15 -15.70 12.30
N LEU A 131 -8.00 -14.50 11.72
CA LEU A 131 -9.07 -13.53 11.59
C LEU A 131 -10.17 -14.09 10.69
N LYS A 132 -11.42 -13.74 11.01
CA LYS A 132 -12.52 -13.91 10.07
C LYS A 132 -12.30 -12.98 8.88
N VAL A 133 -12.55 -13.50 7.67
CA VAL A 133 -12.49 -12.72 6.43
C VAL A 133 -13.92 -12.31 6.07
N ASP A 134 -14.30 -11.11 6.46
CA ASP A 134 -15.63 -10.54 6.26
C ASP A 134 -15.61 -9.07 5.81
N GLY A 135 -14.41 -8.48 5.67
CA GLY A 135 -14.24 -7.08 5.30
C GLY A 135 -14.51 -6.11 6.44
N ASP A 136 -14.89 -6.58 7.63
CA ASP A 136 -15.12 -5.71 8.78
C ASP A 136 -13.84 -5.55 9.61
N ILE A 137 -13.25 -4.35 9.54
CA ILE A 137 -12.05 -4.01 10.29
C ILE A 137 -12.42 -3.64 11.74
N GLY A 138 -12.47 -4.66 12.59
CA GLY A 138 -12.67 -4.53 14.03
C GLY A 138 -11.37 -4.52 14.85
N PRO A 139 -11.45 -4.43 16.19
CA PRO A 139 -10.29 -4.37 17.08
C PRO A 139 -9.28 -5.49 16.85
N LYS A 140 -9.73 -6.74 16.67
CA LYS A 140 -8.84 -7.89 16.42
C LYS A 140 -8.00 -7.73 15.14
N THR A 141 -8.60 -7.19 14.08
CA THR A 141 -7.90 -6.94 12.81
C THR A 141 -6.89 -5.81 12.97
N SER A 142 -7.28 -4.73 13.65
CA SER A 142 -6.38 -3.61 13.95
C SER A 142 -5.20 -4.03 14.83
N ASP A 143 -5.43 -4.79 15.90
CA ASP A 143 -4.37 -5.29 16.78
C ASP A 143 -3.40 -6.22 16.03
N THR A 144 -3.93 -7.08 15.16
CA THR A 144 -3.12 -7.98 14.33
C THR A 144 -2.31 -7.19 13.30
N PHE A 145 -2.91 -6.18 12.68
CA PHE A 145 -2.19 -5.25 11.80
C PHE A 145 -1.06 -4.56 12.55
N ASP A 146 -1.30 -4.00 13.74
CA ASP A 146 -0.27 -3.32 14.52
C ASP A 146 0.86 -4.27 14.93
N LEU A 147 0.52 -5.49 15.35
CA LEU A 147 1.50 -6.54 15.68
C LEU A 147 2.40 -6.83 14.48
N PHE A 148 1.83 -7.04 13.29
CA PHE A 148 2.61 -7.34 12.09
C PHE A 148 3.30 -6.12 11.51
N ASN A 149 2.71 -4.94 11.60
CA ASN A 149 3.36 -3.70 11.19
C ASN A 149 4.57 -3.40 12.07
N LYS A 150 4.51 -3.64 13.39
CA LYS A 150 5.65 -3.53 14.31
C LYS A 150 6.72 -4.60 14.06
N SER A 151 6.34 -5.85 13.79
CA SER A 151 7.32 -6.95 13.64
C SER A 151 7.89 -7.11 12.22
N LEU A 152 7.11 -6.88 11.16
CA LEU A 152 7.53 -7.04 9.76
C LEU A 152 7.95 -5.73 9.10
N GLY A 153 7.37 -4.62 9.55
CA GLY A 153 7.57 -3.29 8.97
C GLY A 153 6.60 -2.94 7.83
N PRO A 154 6.42 -1.64 7.54
CA PRO A 154 5.47 -1.13 6.54
C PRO A 154 5.72 -1.69 5.13
N ASP A 155 6.98 -1.80 4.72
CA ASP A 155 7.37 -2.29 3.40
C ASP A 155 6.93 -3.76 3.17
N LYS A 156 7.17 -4.64 4.16
CA LYS A 156 6.85 -6.07 4.04
C LYS A 156 5.34 -6.31 4.14
N LEU A 157 4.66 -5.59 5.03
CA LEU A 157 3.21 -5.72 5.19
C LEU A 157 2.47 -5.26 3.93
N THR A 158 2.81 -4.08 3.41
CA THR A 158 2.18 -3.55 2.18
C THR A 158 2.57 -4.37 0.94
N GLY A 159 3.80 -4.90 0.88
CA GLY A 159 4.19 -5.85 -0.16
C GLY A 159 3.42 -7.18 -0.08
N GLY A 160 3.09 -7.67 1.13
CA GLY A 160 2.18 -8.81 1.28
C GLY A 160 0.79 -8.51 0.71
N LEU A 161 0.27 -7.33 1.00
CA LEU A 161 -1.03 -6.86 0.53
C LEU A 161 -1.08 -6.74 -1.00
N GLY A 162 -0.11 -6.07 -1.62
CA GLY A 162 -0.01 -5.97 -3.09
C GLY A 162 0.10 -7.33 -3.78
N LYS A 163 0.77 -8.30 -3.13
CA LYS A 163 0.81 -9.69 -3.63
C LYS A 163 -0.56 -10.36 -3.57
N MET A 164 -1.32 -10.16 -2.50
CA MET A 164 -2.67 -10.73 -2.37
C MET A 164 -3.65 -10.13 -3.38
N PHE A 165 -3.51 -8.85 -3.72
CA PHE A 165 -4.27 -8.24 -4.81
C PHE A 165 -3.81 -8.65 -6.23
N GLY A 166 -2.64 -9.29 -6.35
CA GLY A 166 -2.09 -9.69 -7.66
C GLY A 166 -1.34 -8.58 -8.39
N PHE A 167 -0.99 -7.47 -7.74
CA PHE A 167 -0.32 -6.32 -8.39
C PHE A 167 1.12 -6.61 -8.82
N PHE A 168 1.69 -7.73 -8.41
CA PHE A 168 3.08 -8.10 -8.74
C PHE A 168 3.20 -9.21 -9.79
N GLY A 169 2.07 -9.60 -10.39
CA GLY A 169 1.98 -10.57 -11.49
C GLY A 169 2.64 -10.07 -12.77
#